data_AF-A0A959S6M3-F1
#
_entry.id   AF-A0A959S6M3-F1
#
_cell.length_a   1.000
_cell.length_b   1.000
_cell.length_c   1.000
_cell.angle_alpha   90.00
_cell.angle_beta   90.00
_cell.angle_gamma   90.00
#
_symmetry.space_group_name_H-M   'P 1'
#
loop_
_entity.id
_entity.type
_entity.pdbx_description
1 polymer ?
#
loop_
_entity_poly.entity_id
_entity_poly.type
_entity_poly.pdbx_seq_one_letter_code
_entity_poly.pdbx_strand_id
1 'polypeptide(L)' 'MNTSAIILMAGTQITVICVTAYFFYRVFTSPPKPEPDSYTDNDPDPS' A
#
# COMPACT_ATOMS: atom_id res chain seq x y z
N MET A 1 -23.72 -20.42 21.23
CA MET A 1 -23.07 -19.38 20.41
C MET A 1 -23.46 -19.62 18.96
N ASN A 2 -23.90 -18.59 18.24
CA ASN A 2 -24.33 -18.75 16.85
C ASN A 2 -23.12 -18.94 15.94
N THR A 3 -22.98 -20.15 15.37
CA THR A 3 -21.91 -20.51 14.43
C THR A 3 -21.83 -19.54 13.25
N SER A 4 -22.98 -19.06 12.77
CA SER A 4 -23.08 -18.05 11.71
C SER A 4 -22.40 -16.72 12.07
N ALA A 5 -22.53 -16.26 13.32
CA ALA A 5 -21.89 -15.04 13.77
C ALA A 5 -20.36 -15.18 13.85
N ILE A 6 -19.87 -16.35 14.26
CA ILE A 6 -18.43 -16.65 14.32
C ILE A 6 -17.83 -16.68 12.92
N ILE A 7 -18.52 -17.31 11.96
CA ILE A 7 -18.05 -17.37 10.56
C ILE A 7 -17.97 -15.97 9.95
N LEU A 8 -18.98 -15.13 10.18
CA LEU A 8 -19.00 -13.75 9.67
C LEU A 8 -17.85 -12.92 10.29
N MET A 9 -17.67 -13.03 11.61
CA MET A 9 -16.60 -12.33 12.33
C MET A 9 -15.22 -12.78 11.85
N ALA A 10 -14.96 -14.09 11.79
CA ALA A 10 -13.69 -14.60 11.32
C ALA A 10 -13.43 -14.26 9.84
N GLY A 11 -14.45 -14.37 8.98
CA GLY A 11 -14.33 -14.05 7.56
C GLY A 11 -14.00 -12.58 7.29
N THR A 12 -14.64 -11.66 8.02
CA THR A 12 -14.34 -10.22 7.92
C THR A 12 -12.93 -9.91 8.40
N GLN A 13 -12.51 -10.48 9.53
CA GLN A 13 -11.15 -10.30 10.07
C GLN A 13 -10.09 -10.82 9.08
N ILE A 14 -10.25 -12.03 8.55
CA ILE A 14 -9.33 -12.62 7.58
C ILE A 14 -9.23 -11.75 6.33
N THR A 15 -10.37 -11.25 5.83
CA THR A 15 -10.40 -10.39 4.64
C THR A 15 -9.59 -9.12 4.84
N VAL A 16 -9.81 -8.41 5.95
CA VAL A 16 -9.07 -7.18 6.28
C VAL A 16 -7.57 -7.46 6.42
N ILE A 17 -7.20 -8.56 7.07
CA ILE A 17 -5.79 -8.97 7.22
C ILE A 17 -5.16 -9.24 5.85
N CYS A 18 -5.83 -10.00 4.97
CA CYS A 18 -5.33 -10.31 3.63
C CYS A 18 -5.14 -9.06 2.78
N VAL A 19 -6.11 -8.13 2.78
CA VAL A 19 -6.01 -6.87 2.04
C VAL A 19 -4.87 -6.02 2.57
N THR A 20 -4.74 -5.88 3.89
CA THR A 20 -3.67 -5.09 4.51
C THR A 20 -2.30 -5.69 4.20
N ALA A 21 -2.15 -7.01 4.33
CA ALA A 21 -0.93 -7.72 3.99
C ALA A 21 -0.55 -7.56 2.51
N TYR A 22 -1.53 -7.60 1.60
CA TYR A 22 -1.30 -7.36 0.18
C TYR A 22 -0.73 -5.97 -0.09
N PHE A 23 -1.29 -4.92 0.51
CA PHE A 23 -0.77 -3.56 0.33
C PHE A 23 0.62 -3.38 0.94
N PHE A 24 0.87 -3.97 2.10
CA PHE A 24 2.20 -3.90 2.72
C PHE A 24 3.24 -4.64 1.90
N TYR A 25 2.91 -5.84 1.42
CA TYR A 25 3.76 -6.57 0.49
C TYR A 25 4.04 -5.75 -0.76
N ARG A 26 3.00 -5.14 -1.34
CA ARG A 26 3.14 -4.25 -2.49
C ARG A 26 4.04 -3.06 -2.19
N VAL A 27 3.91 -2.40 -1.04
CA VAL A 27 4.77 -1.27 -0.65
C VAL A 27 6.22 -1.70 -0.49
N PHE A 28 6.49 -2.80 0.20
CA PHE A 28 7.86 -3.28 0.41
C PHE A 28 8.54 -3.80 -0.85
N THR A 29 7.76 -4.30 -1.81
CA THR A 29 8.28 -4.90 -3.05
C THR A 29 8.19 -3.94 -4.24
N SER A 30 7.51 -2.81 -4.11
CA SER A 30 7.45 -1.82 -5.19
C SER A 30 8.84 -1.23 -5.41
N PRO A 31 9.40 -1.34 -6.63
CA PRO A 31 10.67 -0.69 -6.92
C PRO A 31 10.52 0.81 -6.70
N PRO A 32 11.57 1.52 -6.22
CA PRO A 32 11.56 2.97 -6.15
C PRO A 32 11.17 3.50 -7.53
N LYS A 33 10.02 4.16 -7.62
CA LYS A 33 9.65 4.86 -8.85
C LYS A 33 10.77 5.88 -9.08
N PRO A 34 11.44 5.89 -10.24
CA PRO A 34 12.31 7.00 -10.59
C PRO A 34 11.44 8.25 -10.50
N GLU A 35 11.69 9.05 -9.46
CA GLU A 35 11.05 10.35 -9.34
C GLU A 35 11.65 11.20 -10.46
N PRO A 36 10.84 11.86 -11.31
CA PRO A 36 11.37 12.97 -12.08
C PRO A 36 11.96 13.94 -11.06
N ASP A 37 13.27 14.16 -11.15
CA ASP A 37 14.01 15.06 -10.27
C ASP A 37 13.26 16.40 -10.18
N SER A 38 12.75 16.72 -8.98
CA SER A 38 12.00 17.95 -8.75
C SER A 38 12.88 19.21 -8.81
N TYR A 39 14.21 19.06 -8.94
CA TYR A 39 15.14 20.17 -9.09
C TYR A 39 15.50 20.51 -10.54
N THR A 40 15.14 19.68 -11.54
CA THR A 40 15.49 19.98 -12.94
C THR A 40 14.81 21.24 -13.49
N ASP A 41 13.67 21.64 -12.93
CA ASP A 41 12.92 22.87 -13.30
C ASP A 41 13.40 24.13 -12.53
N ASN A 42 14.38 23.98 -11.62
CA ASN A 42 14.84 25.06 -10.74
C ASN A 42 16.36 25.28 -10.85
N ASP A 43 17.00 24.72 -11.88
CA ASP A 43 18.40 25.05 -12.18
C ASP A 43 18.48 26.52 -12.60
N PRO A 44 19.32 27.35 -11.95
CA PRO A 44 19.50 28.73 -12.35
C PRO A 44 20.09 28.78 -13.75
N ASP A 45 19.33 29.33 -14.70
CA ASP A 45 19.80 29.65 -16.05
C ASP A 45 21.12 30.44 -15.93
N PRO A 46 22.23 30.00 -16.53
CA PRO A 46 23.48 30.73 -16.47
C PRO A 46 23.38 31.96 -17.40
N SER A 47 22.86 33.07 -16.85
CA SER A 47 22.80 34.39 -17.49
C SER A 47 24.13 35.12 -17.45
#